data_AF-A0A1I1ICU9-F1
#
_entry.id   AF-A0A1I1ICU9-F1
#
_cell.length_a   1.000
_cell.length_b   1.000
_cell.length_c   1.000
_cell.angle_alpha   90.00
_cell.angle_beta   90.00
_cell.angle_gamma   90.00
#
_symmetry.space_group_name_H-M   'P 1'
#
loop_
_entity.id
_entity.type
_entity.pdbx_description
1 polymer ?
#
loop_
_entity_poly.entity_id
_entity_poly.type
_entity_poly.pdbx_seq_one_letter_code
_entity_poly.pdbx_strand_id
1 'polypeptide(L)'
;MSPEREDRDHHLEHSVEADLHRLPVDSDVSATPSPLPLRELVAQHADLVPVIAVGGALGSLARWGLSEALPHGASEVAWGTVVVNVAGSFLLGLLMAFVLDVWAHRRYVRPFLGVGLLGGFTTFSTYELDARGLVASHHPVLALAYVGGSILAGLVAVTIGVVAGRVWIDVRRTPEGRS
;
A
#
# COMPACT_ATOMS: atom_id res chain seq x y z
N MET A 1 -28.74 -64.56 12.96
CA MET A 1 -27.83 -63.43 13.20
C MET A 1 -27.07 -63.78 14.46
N SER A 2 -25.79 -64.11 14.35
CA SER A 2 -25.03 -64.79 15.43
C SER A 2 -24.50 -63.77 16.44
N PRO A 3 -24.65 -63.99 17.76
CA PRO A 3 -24.30 -63.03 18.82
C PRO A 3 -22.80 -62.65 18.87
N GLU A 4 -21.92 -63.40 18.21
CA GLU A 4 -20.48 -63.12 18.16
C GLU A 4 -20.07 -61.99 17.20
N ARG A 5 -20.93 -61.58 16.24
CA ARG A 5 -20.57 -60.50 15.30
C ARG A 5 -20.73 -59.11 15.92
N GLU A 6 -21.75 -58.94 16.75
CA GLU A 6 -22.09 -57.65 17.37
C GLU A 6 -21.07 -57.22 18.43
N ASP A 7 -20.52 -58.17 19.19
CA ASP A 7 -19.49 -57.91 20.20
C ASP A 7 -18.13 -57.52 19.57
N ARG A 8 -17.83 -58.07 18.39
CA ARG A 8 -16.58 -57.79 17.67
C ARG A 8 -16.61 -56.40 17.03
N ASP A 9 -17.76 -55.97 16.54
CA ASP A 9 -17.94 -54.65 15.94
C ASP A 9 -17.87 -53.56 17.03
N HIS A 10 -18.48 -53.79 18.20
CA HIS A 10 -18.33 -52.89 19.35
C HIS A 10 -16.90 -52.80 19.89
N HIS A 11 -16.16 -53.91 19.89
CA HIS A 11 -14.77 -53.88 20.33
C HIS A 11 -13.84 -53.15 19.34
N LEU A 12 -14.14 -53.21 18.04
CA LEU A 12 -13.41 -52.49 17.00
C LEU A 12 -13.71 -50.99 17.03
N GLU A 13 -14.97 -50.58 17.19
CA GLU A 13 -15.35 -49.17 17.34
C GLU A 13 -14.70 -48.55 18.58
N HIS A 14 -14.73 -49.27 19.71
CA HIS A 14 -14.11 -48.79 20.96
C HIS A 14 -12.57 -48.75 20.89
N SER A 15 -11.95 -49.56 20.02
CA SER A 15 -10.51 -49.53 19.77
C SER A 15 -10.11 -48.39 18.83
N VAL A 16 -10.90 -48.14 17.78
CA VAL A 16 -10.68 -47.04 16.82
C VAL A 16 -10.89 -45.68 17.50
N GLU A 17 -11.89 -45.54 18.36
CA GLU A 17 -12.16 -44.31 19.11
C GLU A 17 -11.08 -44.06 20.17
N ALA A 18 -10.61 -45.11 20.85
CA ALA A 18 -9.48 -45.02 21.78
C ALA A 18 -8.16 -44.64 21.09
N ASP A 19 -7.94 -45.09 19.84
CA ASP A 19 -6.78 -44.70 19.04
C ASP A 19 -6.91 -43.30 18.44
N LEU A 20 -8.13 -42.87 18.05
CA LEU A 20 -8.40 -41.51 17.57
C LEU A 20 -8.04 -40.45 18.61
N HIS A 21 -8.27 -40.72 19.89
CA HIS A 21 -7.91 -39.85 21.01
C HIS A 21 -6.42 -39.89 21.39
N ARG A 22 -5.65 -40.84 20.83
CA ARG A 22 -4.21 -41.00 21.04
C ARG A 22 -3.37 -40.54 19.86
N LEU A 23 -4.00 -40.21 18.72
CA LEU A 23 -3.30 -39.56 17.64
C LEU A 23 -2.71 -38.24 18.17
N PRO A 24 -1.39 -38.03 18.07
CA PRO A 24 -0.78 -36.77 18.42
C PRO A 24 -1.51 -35.67 17.68
N VAL A 25 -2.06 -34.69 18.41
CA VAL A 25 -2.61 -33.49 17.80
C VAL A 25 -1.46 -32.83 17.05
N ASP A 26 -1.51 -32.90 15.72
CA ASP A 26 -0.49 -32.36 14.84
C ASP A 26 -0.35 -30.86 15.13
N SER A 27 0.75 -30.50 15.79
CA SER A 27 0.98 -29.16 16.34
C SER A 27 1.25 -28.13 15.24
N ASP A 28 1.41 -28.60 14.00
CA ASP A 28 1.76 -27.79 12.85
C ASP A 28 0.53 -27.07 12.26
N VAL A 29 -0.69 -27.42 12.70
CA VAL A 29 -1.95 -26.80 12.23
C VAL A 29 -2.27 -25.47 12.96
N SER A 30 -1.57 -25.16 14.07
CA SER A 30 -1.78 -23.93 14.86
C SER A 30 -0.74 -22.83 14.61
N ALA A 31 0.22 -23.03 13.71
CA ALA A 31 1.18 -22.00 13.35
C ALA A 31 0.58 -20.97 12.37
N THR A 32 -0.53 -20.32 12.73
CA THR A 32 -0.70 -18.94 12.27
C THR A 32 0.50 -18.18 12.81
N PRO A 33 1.42 -17.64 11.98
CA PRO A 33 2.58 -16.94 12.49
C PRO A 33 2.08 -15.85 13.43
N SER A 34 2.34 -16.00 14.73
CA SER A 34 2.04 -14.95 15.69
C SER A 34 2.76 -13.70 15.18
N PRO A 35 2.07 -12.55 14.99
CA PRO A 35 2.71 -11.35 14.48
C PRO A 35 3.96 -11.08 15.31
N LEU A 36 5.12 -11.06 14.64
CA LEU A 36 6.38 -10.76 15.32
C LEU A 36 6.23 -9.43 16.07
N PRO A 37 6.70 -9.32 17.32
CA PRO A 37 6.66 -8.06 18.05
C PRO A 37 7.36 -6.96 17.22
N LEU A 38 6.83 -5.73 17.25
CA LEU A 38 7.32 -4.62 16.41
C LEU A 38 8.85 -4.44 16.45
N ARG A 39 9.46 -4.66 17.61
CA ARG A 39 10.92 -4.61 17.80
C ARG A 39 11.68 -5.59 16.89
N GLU A 40 11.16 -6.80 16.70
CA GLU A 40 11.78 -7.86 15.91
C GLU A 40 11.57 -7.61 14.42
N LEU A 41 10.41 -7.11 14.02
CA LEU A 41 10.15 -6.65 12.64
C LEU A 41 11.09 -5.51 12.24
N VAL A 42 11.26 -4.52 13.12
CA VAL A 42 12.18 -3.40 12.90
C VAL A 42 13.63 -3.86 12.89
N ALA A 43 14.03 -4.75 13.79
CA ALA A 43 15.38 -5.30 13.80
C ALA A 43 15.70 -6.08 12.51
N GLN A 44 14.73 -6.83 11.98
CA GLN A 44 14.87 -7.57 10.72
C GLN A 44 14.98 -6.66 9.48
N HIS A 45 14.44 -5.43 9.55
CA HIS A 45 14.42 -4.45 8.46
C HIS A 45 15.14 -3.15 8.82
N ALA A 46 16.11 -3.22 9.74
CA ALA A 46 16.79 -2.04 10.28
C ALA A 46 17.50 -1.23 9.18
N ASP A 47 17.92 -1.89 8.11
CA ASP A 47 18.53 -1.27 6.93
C ASP A 47 17.54 -0.42 6.11
N LEU A 48 16.24 -0.71 6.16
CA LEU A 48 15.21 0.02 5.42
C LEU A 48 14.74 1.28 6.15
N VAL A 49 14.79 1.31 7.47
CA VAL A 49 14.35 2.45 8.29
C VAL A 49 15.03 3.77 7.89
N PRO A 50 16.38 3.88 7.82
CA PRO A 50 17.02 5.13 7.43
C PRO A 50 16.69 5.52 5.99
N VAL A 51 16.54 4.54 5.10
CA VAL A 51 16.17 4.77 3.70
C VAL A 51 14.78 5.40 3.60
N ILE A 52 13.80 4.84 4.32
CA ILE A 52 12.44 5.39 4.37
C ILE A 52 12.47 6.78 5.01
N ALA A 53 13.23 6.97 6.10
CA ALA A 53 13.31 8.25 6.81
C ALA A 53 13.86 9.37 5.94
N VAL A 54 14.96 9.12 5.20
CA VAL A 54 15.54 10.11 4.27
C VAL A 54 14.55 10.43 3.15
N GLY A 55 13.91 9.42 2.55
CA GLY A 55 12.87 9.65 1.55
C GLY A 55 11.72 10.50 2.10
N GLY A 56 11.20 10.15 3.29
CA GLY A 56 10.11 10.86 3.95
C GLY A 56 10.44 12.31 4.29
N ALA A 57 11.67 12.58 4.74
CA ALA A 57 12.14 13.93 4.98
C ALA A 57 12.15 14.76 3.70
N LEU A 58 12.74 14.23 2.62
CA LEU A 58 12.77 14.90 1.31
C LEU A 58 11.36 15.16 0.77
N GLY A 59 10.47 14.17 0.86
CA GLY A 59 9.09 14.29 0.40
C GLY A 59 8.31 15.36 1.16
N SER A 60 8.43 15.35 2.50
CA SER A 60 7.75 16.32 3.36
C SER A 60 8.26 17.75 3.14
N LEU A 61 9.58 17.92 2.94
CA LEU A 61 10.17 19.22 2.61
C LEU A 61 9.71 19.73 1.24
N ALA A 62 9.65 18.86 0.22
CA ALA A 62 9.14 19.22 -1.10
C ALA A 62 7.66 19.64 -1.05
N ARG A 63 6.85 18.90 -0.28
CA ARG A 63 5.44 19.25 -0.04
C ARG A 63 5.32 20.60 0.66
N TRP A 64 6.07 20.81 1.74
CA TRP A 64 6.09 22.06 2.47
C TRP A 64 6.47 23.24 1.56
N GLY A 65 7.53 23.09 0.77
CA GLY A 65 7.96 24.13 -0.18
C GLY A 65 6.91 24.45 -1.24
N LEU A 66 6.16 23.44 -1.72
CA LEU A 66 5.08 23.69 -2.68
C LEU A 66 3.86 24.36 -2.04
N SER A 67 3.53 24.00 -0.79
CA SER A 67 2.49 24.69 -0.02
C SER A 67 2.85 26.16 0.21
N GLU A 68 4.12 26.47 0.49
CA GLU A 68 4.59 27.85 0.66
C GLU A 68 4.57 28.64 -0.65
N ALA A 69 4.85 27.97 -1.78
CA ALA A 69 4.79 28.58 -3.11
C ALA A 69 3.37 28.84 -3.61
N LEU A 70 2.37 28.11 -3.09
CA LEU A 70 0.96 28.19 -3.46
C LEU A 70 0.08 28.41 -2.22
N PRO A 71 0.21 29.57 -1.54
CA PRO A 71 -0.59 29.85 -0.35
C PRO A 71 -2.06 30.02 -0.72
N HIS A 72 -2.95 29.73 0.24
CA HIS A 72 -4.40 29.87 0.06
C HIS A 72 -5.07 30.34 1.35
N GLY A 73 -6.18 31.07 1.20
CA GLY A 73 -7.06 31.44 2.31
C GLY A 73 -8.00 30.31 2.75
N ALA A 74 -8.74 30.53 3.84
CA ALA A 74 -9.71 29.56 4.39
C ALA A 74 -10.96 29.34 3.49
N SER A 75 -11.26 30.32 2.63
CA SER A 75 -12.35 30.27 1.65
C SER A 75 -11.90 29.90 0.23
N GLU A 76 -10.62 29.54 0.06
CA GLU A 76 -10.00 29.28 -1.24
C GLU A 76 -9.61 27.82 -1.38
N VAL A 77 -9.52 27.36 -2.63
CA VAL A 77 -9.04 26.01 -2.93
C VAL A 77 -7.54 25.93 -2.67
N ALA A 78 -7.14 24.92 -1.90
CA ALA A 78 -5.75 24.62 -1.61
C ALA A 78 -5.04 23.97 -2.81
N TRP A 79 -4.72 24.76 -3.83
CA TRP A 79 -4.08 24.25 -5.05
C TRP A 79 -2.74 23.56 -4.78
N GLY A 80 -1.97 24.00 -3.78
CA GLY A 80 -0.77 23.30 -3.34
C GLY A 80 -1.04 21.85 -2.95
N THR A 81 -2.09 21.62 -2.15
CA THR A 81 -2.52 20.27 -1.72
C THR A 81 -3.01 19.42 -2.91
N VAL A 82 -3.78 20.01 -3.83
CA VAL A 82 -4.20 19.30 -5.06
C VAL A 82 -2.99 18.86 -5.87
N VAL A 83 -2.04 19.78 -6.12
CA VAL A 83 -0.87 19.49 -6.96
C VAL A 83 -0.01 18.39 -6.34
N VAL A 84 0.30 18.44 -5.03
CA VAL A 84 1.12 17.38 -4.41
C VAL A 84 0.46 16.01 -4.48
N ASN A 85 -0.85 15.93 -4.25
CA ASN A 85 -1.57 14.65 -4.27
C ASN A 85 -1.73 14.10 -5.69
N VAL A 86 -2.05 14.95 -6.67
CA VAL A 86 -2.22 14.54 -8.07
C VAL A 86 -0.86 14.17 -8.69
N ALA A 87 0.17 14.99 -8.50
CA ALA A 87 1.52 14.68 -8.96
C ALA A 87 2.06 13.41 -8.28
N GLY A 88 1.84 13.27 -6.96
CA GLY A 88 2.21 12.08 -6.22
C GLY A 88 1.51 10.82 -6.72
N SER A 89 0.22 10.91 -7.06
CA SER A 89 -0.55 9.81 -7.65
C SER A 89 0.00 9.39 -9.01
N PHE A 90 0.35 10.35 -9.88
CA PHE A 90 1.01 10.07 -11.16
C PHE A 90 2.36 9.37 -10.98
N LEU A 91 3.21 9.91 -10.09
CA LEU A 91 4.53 9.34 -9.80
C LEU A 91 4.43 7.94 -9.17
N LEU A 92 3.41 7.70 -8.34
CA LEU A 92 3.13 6.37 -7.80
C LEU A 92 2.74 5.38 -8.91
N GLY A 93 1.93 5.82 -9.87
CA GLY A 93 1.57 5.02 -11.04
C GLY A 93 2.79 4.64 -11.88
N LEU A 94 3.68 5.60 -12.15
CA LEU A 94 4.97 5.34 -12.80
C LEU A 94 5.80 4.34 -11.98
N LEU A 95 5.96 4.60 -10.69
CA LEU A 95 6.74 3.74 -9.79
C LEU A 95 6.25 2.30 -9.83
N MET A 96 4.92 2.08 -9.82
CA MET A 96 4.34 0.74 -9.88
C MET A 96 4.66 0.03 -11.20
N ALA A 97 4.64 0.74 -12.34
CA ALA A 97 5.06 0.14 -13.61
C ALA A 97 6.53 -0.30 -13.59
N PHE A 98 7.45 0.55 -13.13
CA PHE A 98 8.87 0.21 -13.13
C PHE A 98 9.30 -0.77 -12.04
N VAL A 99 8.70 -0.72 -10.85
CA VAL A 99 9.04 -1.64 -9.75
C VAL A 99 8.64 -3.08 -10.07
N LEU A 100 7.49 -3.27 -10.74
CA LEU A 100 7.04 -4.60 -11.12
C LEU A 100 7.87 -5.19 -12.28
N ASP A 101 8.27 -4.36 -13.25
CA ASP A 101 8.83 -4.84 -14.51
C ASP A 101 10.37 -4.69 -14.64
N VAL A 102 11.01 -3.79 -13.89
CA VAL A 102 12.42 -3.40 -14.09
C VAL A 102 13.25 -3.51 -12.81
N TRP A 103 12.70 -3.09 -11.67
CA TRP A 103 13.45 -2.97 -10.41
C TRP A 103 13.08 -4.00 -9.35
N ALA A 104 12.44 -5.11 -9.72
CA ALA A 104 12.01 -6.15 -8.78
C ALA A 104 13.14 -6.63 -7.82
N HIS A 105 14.40 -6.54 -8.24
CA HIS A 105 15.57 -6.98 -7.47
C HIS A 105 16.21 -5.88 -6.60
N ARG A 106 15.76 -4.62 -6.68
CA ARG A 106 16.33 -3.48 -5.93
C ARG A 106 15.58 -3.27 -4.61
N ARG A 107 16.00 -4.00 -3.57
CA ARG A 107 15.44 -3.99 -2.19
C ARG A 107 15.14 -2.59 -1.63
N TYR A 108 15.95 -1.58 -1.94
CA TYR A 108 15.84 -0.23 -1.36
C TYR A 108 14.96 0.76 -2.13
N VAL A 109 14.69 0.51 -3.42
CA VAL A 109 14.00 1.50 -4.28
C VAL A 109 12.54 1.70 -3.86
N ARG A 110 11.82 0.60 -3.62
CA ARG A 110 10.41 0.65 -3.22
C ARG A 110 10.21 1.29 -1.83
N PRO A 111 10.98 0.93 -0.78
CA PRO A 111 10.94 1.62 0.50
C PRO A 111 11.30 3.11 0.40
N PHE A 112 12.35 3.47 -0.35
CA PHE A 112 12.78 4.85 -0.51
C PHE A 112 11.74 5.70 -1.24
N LEU A 113 11.35 5.31 -2.46
CA LEU A 113 10.49 6.11 -3.34
C LEU A 113 9.02 6.01 -2.94
N GLY A 114 8.53 4.81 -2.65
CA GLY A 114 7.11 4.59 -2.38
C GLY A 114 6.73 5.04 -0.97
N VAL A 115 7.31 4.39 0.04
CA VAL A 115 6.95 4.65 1.44
C VAL A 115 7.57 5.95 1.95
N GLY A 116 8.84 6.18 1.67
CA GLY A 116 9.54 7.40 2.08
C GLY A 116 9.07 8.63 1.29
N LEU A 117 9.61 8.80 0.08
CA LEU A 117 9.46 10.03 -0.71
C LEU A 117 8.01 10.36 -1.05
N LEU A 118 7.30 9.45 -1.71
CA LEU A 118 5.90 9.69 -2.11
C LEU A 118 4.97 9.72 -0.90
N GLY A 119 5.24 8.91 0.13
CA GLY A 119 4.50 8.94 1.39
C GLY A 119 4.63 10.27 2.14
N GLY A 120 5.81 10.89 2.16
CA GLY A 120 6.02 12.21 2.76
C GLY A 120 5.53 13.38 1.88
N PHE A 121 5.60 13.21 0.56
CA PHE A 121 5.21 14.22 -0.43
C PHE A 121 3.69 14.38 -0.57
N THR A 122 2.92 13.29 -0.43
CA THR A 122 1.46 13.34 -0.47
C THR A 122 0.87 13.55 0.93
N THR A 123 -0.35 14.06 1.01
CA THR A 123 -1.01 14.30 2.31
C THR A 123 -2.53 14.16 2.21
N PHE A 124 -3.09 13.30 3.04
CA PHE A 124 -4.55 13.19 3.20
C PHE A 124 -5.06 14.09 4.33
N SER A 125 -4.32 14.21 5.42
CA SER A 125 -4.73 15.01 6.59
C SER A 125 -4.81 16.51 6.27
N THR A 126 -3.86 17.06 5.52
CA THR A 126 -3.93 18.47 5.08
C THR A 126 -5.13 18.68 4.17
N TYR A 127 -5.35 17.75 3.24
CA TYR A 127 -6.50 17.77 2.32
C TYR A 127 -7.85 17.76 3.06
N GLU A 128 -8.01 16.94 4.11
CA GLU A 128 -9.21 16.94 4.94
C GLU A 128 -9.40 18.26 5.71
N LEU A 129 -8.30 18.84 6.22
CA LEU A 129 -8.35 20.14 6.91
C LEU A 129 -8.73 21.27 5.95
N ASP A 130 -8.23 21.26 4.73
CA ASP A 130 -8.58 22.23 3.68
C ASP A 130 -10.08 22.12 3.34
N ALA A 131 -10.57 20.89 3.13
CA ALA A 131 -12.00 20.66 2.86
C ALA A 131 -12.88 21.10 4.04
N ARG A 132 -12.47 20.81 5.28
CA ARG A 132 -13.16 21.26 6.48
C ARG A 132 -13.14 22.80 6.61
N GLY A 133 -12.04 23.45 6.24
CA GLY A 133 -11.90 24.91 6.22
C GLY A 133 -12.89 25.57 5.27
N LEU A 134 -13.09 25.01 4.08
CA LEU A 134 -14.09 25.48 3.11
C LEU A 134 -15.51 25.37 3.66
N VAL A 135 -15.86 24.26 4.33
CA VAL A 135 -17.17 24.09 4.97
C VAL A 135 -17.36 25.12 6.09
N ALA A 136 -16.35 25.29 6.94
CA ALA A 136 -16.38 26.26 8.05
C ALA A 136 -16.52 27.71 7.55
N SER A 137 -16.00 28.00 6.36
CA SER A 137 -16.10 29.30 5.69
C SER A 137 -17.39 29.47 4.87
N HIS A 138 -18.41 28.65 5.10
CA HIS A 138 -19.70 28.69 4.38
C HIS A 138 -19.63 28.37 2.87
N HIS A 139 -18.63 27.59 2.42
CA HIS A 139 -18.46 27.15 1.03
C HIS A 139 -18.58 25.61 0.84
N PRO A 140 -19.68 24.95 1.24
CA PRO A 140 -19.80 23.49 1.21
C PRO A 140 -19.80 22.89 -0.20
N VAL A 141 -20.36 23.60 -1.19
CA VAL A 141 -20.34 23.14 -2.59
C VAL A 141 -18.91 23.13 -3.13
N LEU A 142 -18.12 24.15 -2.81
CA LEU A 142 -16.71 24.21 -3.18
C LEU A 142 -15.90 23.13 -2.48
N ALA A 143 -16.17 22.85 -1.20
CA ALA A 143 -15.56 21.75 -0.46
C ALA A 143 -15.84 20.39 -1.14
N LEU A 144 -17.09 20.16 -1.56
CA LEU A 144 -17.47 18.94 -2.27
C LEU A 144 -16.77 18.83 -3.63
N ALA A 145 -16.70 19.93 -4.39
CA ALA A 145 -16.00 19.97 -5.67
C ALA A 145 -14.48 19.75 -5.50
N TYR A 146 -13.88 20.36 -4.49
CA TYR A 146 -12.47 20.15 -4.12
C TYR A 146 -12.20 18.68 -3.79
N VAL A 147 -13.07 18.06 -2.99
CA VAL A 147 -12.90 16.67 -2.57
C VAL A 147 -13.07 15.71 -3.76
N GLY A 148 -14.23 15.79 -4.42
CA GLY A 148 -14.53 14.92 -5.56
C GLY A 148 -13.56 15.12 -6.73
N GLY A 149 -13.26 16.38 -7.05
CA GLY A 149 -12.33 16.75 -8.11
C GLY A 149 -10.91 16.24 -7.87
N SER A 150 -10.40 16.35 -6.64
CA SER A 150 -9.06 15.87 -6.28
C SER A 150 -8.95 14.35 -6.37
N ILE A 151 -9.97 13.61 -5.92
CA ILE A 151 -10.01 12.15 -6.03
C ILE A 151 -10.01 11.72 -7.50
N LEU A 152 -10.90 12.31 -8.31
CA LEU A 152 -10.99 11.99 -9.73
C LEU A 152 -9.68 12.32 -10.47
N ALA A 153 -9.10 13.49 -10.20
CA ALA A 153 -7.83 13.89 -10.78
C ALA A 153 -6.69 12.92 -10.37
N GLY A 154 -6.64 12.50 -9.11
CA GLY A 154 -5.69 11.51 -8.62
C GLY A 154 -5.82 10.15 -9.31
N LEU A 155 -7.05 9.65 -9.48
CA LEU A 155 -7.34 8.38 -10.17
C LEU A 155 -6.95 8.42 -11.65
N VAL A 156 -7.23 9.54 -12.32
CA VAL A 156 -6.79 9.77 -13.70
C VAL A 156 -5.26 9.82 -13.76
N ALA A 157 -4.63 10.58 -12.87
CA ALA A 157 -3.19 10.76 -12.82
C ALA A 157 -2.43 9.44 -12.59
N VAL A 158 -2.85 8.62 -11.62
CA VAL A 158 -2.21 7.31 -11.39
C VAL A 158 -2.37 6.38 -12.60
N THR A 159 -3.54 6.40 -13.25
CA THR A 159 -3.80 5.60 -14.46
C THR A 159 -2.87 6.02 -15.60
N ILE A 160 -2.75 7.33 -15.85
CA ILE A 160 -1.82 7.89 -16.84
C ILE A 160 -0.38 7.50 -16.49
N GLY A 161 0.00 7.59 -15.22
CA GLY A 161 1.33 7.19 -14.74
C GLY A 161 1.65 5.72 -15.04
N VAL A 162 0.72 4.80 -14.76
CA VAL A 162 0.90 3.38 -15.08
C VAL A 162 1.05 3.15 -16.57
N VAL A 163 0.17 3.74 -17.40
CA VAL A 163 0.21 3.58 -18.86
C VAL A 163 1.50 4.15 -19.44
N ALA A 164 1.89 5.36 -19.04
CA ALA A 164 3.12 5.99 -19.49
C ALA A 164 4.36 5.16 -19.12
N GLY A 165 4.41 4.62 -17.90
CA GLY A 165 5.48 3.74 -17.46
C GLY A 165 5.59 2.47 -18.31
N ARG A 166 4.46 1.82 -18.60
CA ARG A 166 4.43 0.61 -19.46
C ARG A 166 4.88 0.90 -20.88
N VAL A 167 4.32 1.93 -21.51
CA VAL A 167 4.69 2.33 -22.89
C VAL A 167 6.19 2.61 -22.97
N TRP A 168 6.76 3.31 -21.98
CA TRP A 168 8.19 3.59 -21.94
C TRP A 168 9.05 2.32 -21.86
N ILE A 169 8.65 1.37 -21.02
CA ILE A 169 9.33 0.09 -20.87
C ILE A 169 9.27 -0.70 -22.17
N ASP A 170 8.10 -0.77 -22.81
CA ASP A 170 7.89 -1.52 -24.05
C ASP A 170 8.74 -0.98 -25.20
N VAL A 171 8.76 0.35 -25.40
CA VAL A 171 9.59 1.01 -26.41
C VAL A 171 11.07 0.68 -26.23
N ARG A 172 11.54 0.62 -24.98
CA ARG A 172 12.95 0.32 -24.66
C ARG A 172 13.29 -1.17 -24.68
N ARG A 173 12.29 -2.06 -24.66
CA ARG A 173 12.48 -3.51 -24.76
C ARG A 173 12.56 -4.00 -26.20
N THR A 174 12.06 -3.25 -27.18
CA THR A 174 12.21 -3.58 -28.60
C THR A 174 13.70 -3.61 -28.98
N PRO A 175 14.31 -4.78 -29.24
CA PRO A 175 15.64 -4.86 -29.78
C PRO A 175 15.59 -4.39 -31.24
N GLU A 176 16.66 -3.75 -31.70
CA GLU A 176 16.96 -3.56 -33.11
C GLU A 176 16.78 -4.91 -33.84
N GLY A 177 15.68 -5.04 -34.57
CA GLY A 177 15.23 -6.30 -35.12
C GLY A 177 14.38 -6.10 -36.36
N ARG A 178 14.86 -5.25 -37.28
CA ARG A 178 14.51 -5.32 -38.70
C ARG A 178 15.79 -5.15 -39.49
N SER A 179 16.34 -6.31 -39.87
CA SER A 179 17.24 -6.52 -41.00
C SER A 179 16.71 -5.89 -42.28
#